data_AF-G5HJL3-F1
#
_entry.id   AF-G5HJL3-F1
#
_cell.length_a   1.000
_cell.length_b   1.000
_cell.length_c   1.000
_cell.angle_alpha   90.00
_cell.angle_beta   90.00
_cell.angle_gamma   90.00
#
_symmetry.space_group_name_H-M   'P 1'
#
loop_
_entity.id
_entity.type
_entity.pdbx_description
1 polymer ?
#
loop_
_entity_poly.entity_id
_entity_poly.type
_entity_poly.pdbx_seq_one_letter_code
_entity_poly.pdbx_strand_id
1 'polypeptide(L)'
;MTAWLVFISDEDGRIVYKTDQLETNNQRRGSLEQPNERLPAASFRDMNGDGLTDIVLISSCFYDSQINAGKSYKVGDVLFQKDGSFYRDYRISDKINRFGMNKSISFLTSFVRDGYSTEFLYTSNTQQELVDSGFQIVPAHYYPVMFEKLGRLWLVPGTYRMAEYTVFMLYLVNEQGYIVWSFQPMGDYENLYGLRGINCRDIDGDGLKDIVVLASYSYEGKDGEIVVETDYSVYYQRTSGFYEDTDIKHTVQCNDSDTMYELVERLRAYWGWRSEQ
;
A
#
# COMPACT_ATOMS: atom_id res chain seq x y z
N MET A 1 22.03 -7.77 15.42
CA MET A 1 22.48 -6.46 14.89
C MET A 1 22.71 -6.62 13.40
N THR A 2 21.75 -6.21 12.58
CA THR A 2 21.85 -6.30 11.12
C THR A 2 21.72 -4.89 10.58
N ALA A 3 22.86 -4.20 10.44
CA ALA A 3 22.94 -2.95 9.70
C ALA A 3 23.41 -3.26 8.28
N TRP A 4 22.79 -2.59 7.31
CA TRP A 4 23.08 -2.80 5.91
C TRP A 4 24.09 -1.78 5.41
N LEU A 5 25.04 -2.23 4.59
CA LEU A 5 26.15 -1.43 4.12
C LEU A 5 26.28 -1.61 2.61
N VAL A 6 26.54 -0.51 1.90
CA VAL A 6 26.94 -0.55 0.50
C VAL A 6 28.43 -0.29 0.43
N PHE A 7 29.14 -1.13 -0.32
CA PHE A 7 30.54 -0.95 -0.68
C PHE A 7 30.67 -0.93 -2.20
N ILE A 8 31.49 -0.03 -2.71
CA ILE A 8 31.90 -0.02 -4.12
C ILE A 8 33.41 -0.23 -4.15
N SER A 9 33.86 -1.20 -4.93
CA SER A 9 35.27 -1.47 -5.16
C SER A 9 35.69 -1.13 -6.58
N ASP A 10 36.96 -0.75 -6.75
CA ASP A 10 37.59 -0.71 -8.07
C ASP A 10 37.94 -2.12 -8.58
N GLU A 11 38.56 -2.19 -9.76
CA GLU A 11 38.98 -3.44 -10.42
C GLU A 11 40.03 -4.22 -9.61
N ASP A 12 40.80 -3.53 -8.76
CA ASP A 12 41.80 -4.12 -7.87
C ASP A 12 41.19 -4.59 -6.52
N GLY A 13 39.87 -4.45 -6.35
CA GLY A 13 39.15 -4.81 -5.12
C GLY A 13 39.32 -3.81 -3.98
N ARG A 14 39.88 -2.62 -4.23
CA ARG A 14 39.98 -1.57 -3.22
C ARG A 14 38.64 -0.88 -3.07
N ILE A 15 38.18 -0.74 -1.83
CA ILE A 15 36.93 -0.02 -1.52
C ILE A 15 37.14 1.47 -1.80
N VAL A 16 36.44 2.00 -2.79
CA VAL A 16 36.45 3.41 -3.18
C VAL A 16 35.29 4.20 -2.57
N TYR A 17 34.21 3.52 -2.19
CA TYR A 17 33.08 4.13 -1.51
C TYR A 17 32.45 3.15 -0.52
N LYS A 18 31.95 3.69 0.61
CA LYS A 18 31.17 2.95 1.60
C LYS A 18 30.10 3.85 2.21
N THR A 19 28.93 3.29 2.50
CA THR A 19 27.89 4.00 3.25
C THR A 19 26.99 3.03 4.02
N ASP A 20 26.57 3.48 5.20
CA ASP A 20 25.51 2.89 6.02
C ASP A 20 24.25 3.77 6.07
N GLN A 21 24.26 4.91 5.37
CA GLN A 21 23.21 5.94 5.36
C GLN A 21 22.02 5.54 4.50
N LEU A 22 21.44 4.38 4.81
CA LEU A 22 20.29 3.77 4.13
C LEU A 22 19.03 3.94 4.98
N GLU A 23 17.89 4.16 4.34
CA GLU A 23 16.57 4.27 4.99
C GLU A 23 16.20 2.97 5.71
N THR A 24 16.61 1.81 5.18
CA THR A 24 16.42 0.50 5.85
C THR A 24 17.07 0.47 7.25
N ASN A 25 18.16 1.22 7.45
CA ASN A 25 18.83 1.32 8.75
C ASN A 25 18.18 2.33 9.71
N ASN A 26 17.08 2.97 9.29
CA ASN A 26 16.37 3.99 10.06
C ASN A 26 14.90 3.63 10.35
N GLN A 27 14.50 2.38 10.07
CA GLN A 27 13.12 1.92 10.31
C GLN A 27 12.77 1.87 11.80
N ARG A 28 13.74 1.49 12.66
CA ARG A 28 13.59 1.57 14.12
C ARG A 28 14.39 2.76 14.66
N ARG A 29 13.74 3.92 14.74
CA ARG A 29 14.38 5.15 15.25
C ARG A 29 14.87 4.95 16.68
N GLY A 30 16.14 5.30 16.93
CA GLY A 30 16.77 5.17 18.25
C GLY A 30 17.25 3.77 18.62
N SER A 31 17.11 2.78 17.73
CA SER A 31 17.61 1.41 17.92
C SER A 31 18.79 1.11 17.00
N LEU A 32 19.79 0.37 17.49
CA LEU A 32 20.85 -0.20 16.65
C LEU A 32 20.40 -1.50 15.96
N GLU A 33 19.40 -2.17 16.53
CA GLU A 33 18.77 -3.32 15.90
C GLU A 33 17.70 -2.85 14.93
N GLN A 34 17.91 -3.14 13.65
CA GLN A 34 17.04 -2.80 12.54
C GLN A 34 16.38 -4.06 11.98
N PRO A 35 15.16 -3.96 11.43
CA PRO A 35 14.36 -5.11 11.01
C PRO A 35 14.79 -5.70 9.66
N ASN A 36 16.03 -5.43 9.24
CA ASN A 36 16.52 -5.79 7.92
C ASN A 36 16.61 -7.32 7.74
N GLU A 37 16.09 -7.83 6.63
CA GLU A 37 16.02 -9.25 6.32
C GLU A 37 16.84 -9.63 5.07
N ARG A 38 16.48 -9.07 3.90
CA ARG A 38 17.11 -9.40 2.59
C ARG A 38 17.07 -8.22 1.61
N LEU A 39 17.75 -8.37 0.46
CA LEU A 39 17.85 -7.35 -0.61
C LEU A 39 17.07 -7.89 -1.82
N PRO A 40 15.74 -7.70 -1.89
CA PRO A 40 14.96 -8.16 -3.03
C PRO A 40 15.51 -7.66 -4.38
N ALA A 41 15.94 -6.40 -4.44
CA ALA A 41 16.41 -5.83 -5.69
C ALA A 41 17.47 -4.73 -5.51
N ALA A 42 18.39 -4.67 -6.46
CA ALA A 42 19.29 -3.56 -6.67
C ALA A 42 19.37 -3.23 -8.16
N SER A 43 19.52 -1.96 -8.50
CA SER A 43 19.71 -1.50 -9.87
C SER A 43 20.71 -0.35 -9.93
N PHE A 44 21.43 -0.28 -11.04
CA PHE A 44 22.46 0.72 -11.31
C PHE A 44 22.08 1.45 -12.59
N ARG A 45 21.61 2.69 -12.47
CA ARG A 45 21.13 3.47 -13.61
C ARG A 45 21.02 4.95 -13.26
N ASP A 46 21.06 5.81 -14.26
CA ASP A 46 20.77 7.23 -14.11
C ASP A 46 19.27 7.43 -13.76
N MET A 47 19.02 8.01 -12.59
CA MET A 47 17.68 8.25 -12.04
C MET A 47 17.29 9.74 -12.06
N ASN A 48 18.26 10.65 -12.18
CA ASN A 48 18.02 12.10 -12.17
C ASN A 48 18.32 12.79 -13.52
N GLY A 49 18.82 12.05 -14.50
CA GLY A 49 19.14 12.53 -15.85
C GLY A 49 20.46 13.29 -15.95
N ASP A 50 21.38 13.15 -14.97
CA ASP A 50 22.68 13.85 -14.98
C ASP A 50 23.79 13.09 -15.74
N GLY A 51 23.47 11.91 -16.28
CA GLY A 51 24.40 11.05 -17.01
C GLY A 51 25.33 10.21 -16.12
N LEU A 52 25.21 10.30 -14.79
CA LEU A 52 25.94 9.48 -13.84
C LEU A 52 25.10 8.26 -13.43
N THR A 53 25.77 7.21 -12.93
CA THR A 53 25.06 5.98 -12.53
C THR A 53 24.66 6.08 -11.07
N ASP A 54 23.36 6.10 -10.79
CA ASP A 54 22.83 6.04 -9.44
C ASP A 54 22.59 4.60 -8.98
N ILE A 55 22.44 4.42 -7.66
CA ILE A 55 22.15 3.12 -7.05
C ILE A 55 20.71 3.14 -6.52
N VAL A 56 19.89 2.21 -6.99
CA VAL A 56 18.53 1.98 -6.49
C VAL A 56 18.53 0.69 -5.68
N LEU A 57 17.98 0.74 -4.47
CA LEU A 57 17.89 -0.39 -3.56
C LEU A 57 16.44 -0.60 -3.12
N ILE A 58 16.03 -1.86 -3.03
CA ILE A 58 14.83 -2.26 -2.30
C ILE A 58 15.26 -3.33 -1.33
N SER A 59 15.10 -3.04 -0.05
CA SER A 59 15.34 -3.95 1.07
C SER A 59 14.02 -4.51 1.60
N SER A 60 14.06 -5.74 2.10
CA SER A 60 12.95 -6.37 2.85
C SER A 60 13.20 -6.24 4.34
N CYS A 61 12.16 -5.89 5.09
CA CYS A 61 12.17 -5.80 6.53
C CYS A 61 11.04 -6.64 7.13
N PHE A 62 11.28 -7.29 8.27
CA PHE A 62 10.23 -8.04 8.97
C PHE A 62 9.40 -7.13 9.89
N TYR A 63 8.11 -7.44 10.04
CA TYR A 63 7.27 -6.81 11.06
C TYR A 63 7.58 -7.38 12.45
N ASP A 64 7.60 -6.53 13.47
CA ASP A 64 7.73 -6.94 14.88
C ASP A 64 6.37 -7.29 15.53
N SER A 65 5.31 -7.42 14.71
CA SER A 65 3.96 -7.66 15.18
C SER A 65 3.54 -9.11 14.92
N GLN A 66 2.78 -9.68 15.86
CA GLN A 66 2.17 -11.00 15.67
C GLN A 66 1.10 -11.00 14.56
N ILE A 67 0.46 -9.84 14.32
CA ILE A 67 -0.56 -9.65 13.27
C ILE A 67 0.05 -9.89 11.88
N ASN A 68 1.28 -9.41 11.66
CA ASN A 68 2.01 -9.57 10.40
C ASN A 68 3.10 -10.65 10.50
N ALA A 69 2.93 -11.64 11.39
CA ALA A 69 3.91 -12.70 11.59
C ALA A 69 4.17 -13.45 10.27
N GLY A 70 5.43 -13.45 9.83
CA GLY A 70 5.85 -14.09 8.59
C GLY A 70 5.68 -13.25 7.32
N LYS A 71 5.10 -12.05 7.42
CA LYS A 71 5.08 -11.04 6.34
C LYS A 71 6.31 -10.12 6.46
N SER A 72 6.66 -9.50 5.34
CA SER A 72 7.72 -8.50 5.25
C SER A 72 7.19 -7.25 4.57
N TYR A 73 7.87 -6.12 4.79
CA TYR A 73 7.62 -4.87 4.07
C TYR A 73 8.89 -4.41 3.37
N LYS A 74 8.69 -3.68 2.28
CA LYS A 74 9.78 -3.15 1.46
C LYS A 74 10.20 -1.77 1.96
N VAL A 75 11.48 -1.47 1.85
CA VAL A 75 12.08 -0.15 2.06
C VAL A 75 12.93 0.18 0.83
N GLY A 76 12.56 1.24 0.12
CA GLY A 76 13.23 1.69 -1.09
C GLY A 76 14.18 2.84 -0.85
N ASP A 77 15.27 2.88 -1.60
CA ASP A 77 16.25 3.96 -1.55
C ASP A 77 16.87 4.25 -2.91
N VAL A 78 17.28 5.51 -3.10
CA VAL A 78 18.12 5.93 -4.22
C VAL A 78 19.31 6.71 -3.68
N LEU A 79 20.50 6.26 -4.07
CA LEU A 79 21.75 6.95 -3.82
C LEU A 79 22.19 7.60 -5.14
N PHE A 80 22.12 8.92 -5.20
CA PHE A 80 22.49 9.68 -6.38
C PHE A 80 24.00 9.89 -6.41
N GLN A 81 24.61 9.61 -7.56
CA GLN A 81 26.03 9.85 -7.76
C GLN A 81 26.29 11.34 -7.94
N LYS A 82 27.31 11.86 -7.27
CA LYS A 82 27.75 13.25 -7.43
C LYS A 82 29.18 13.44 -6.95
N ASP A 83 29.99 14.14 -7.74
CA ASP A 83 31.36 14.54 -7.38
C ASP A 83 32.24 13.37 -6.89
N GLY A 84 32.10 12.20 -7.51
CA GLY A 84 32.85 10.98 -7.14
C GLY A 84 32.36 10.30 -5.85
N SER A 85 31.21 10.69 -5.32
CA SER A 85 30.56 10.12 -4.15
C SER A 85 29.08 9.80 -4.43
N PHE A 86 28.36 9.34 -3.42
CA PHE A 86 26.91 9.14 -3.48
C PHE A 86 26.22 9.78 -2.28
N TYR A 87 25.03 10.32 -2.49
CA TYR A 87 24.18 10.90 -1.45
C TYR A 87 22.74 10.41 -1.56
N ARG A 88 22.05 10.36 -0.43
CA ARG A 88 20.62 10.05 -0.35
C ARG A 88 19.82 11.35 -0.22
N ASP A 89 18.84 11.57 -1.08
CA ASP A 89 17.86 12.65 -0.87
C ASP A 89 16.73 12.13 0.02
N TYR A 90 16.71 12.57 1.28
CA TYR A 90 15.73 12.12 2.27
C TYR A 90 14.28 12.47 1.88
N ARG A 91 14.06 13.50 1.05
CA ARG A 91 12.70 13.89 0.62
C ARG A 91 12.15 12.91 -0.41
N ILE A 92 13.02 12.43 -1.31
CA ILE A 92 12.67 11.41 -2.29
C ILE A 92 12.48 10.07 -1.56
N SER A 93 13.39 9.73 -0.65
CA SER A 93 13.30 8.50 0.17
C SER A 93 12.03 8.48 1.05
N ASP A 94 11.66 9.61 1.67
CA ASP A 94 10.39 9.72 2.42
C ASP A 94 9.20 9.44 1.51
N LYS A 95 9.11 10.09 0.34
CA LYS A 95 8.00 9.87 -0.59
C LYS A 95 7.93 8.44 -1.11
N ILE A 96 9.08 7.84 -1.47
CA ILE A 96 9.16 6.45 -1.94
C ILE A 96 8.51 5.50 -0.94
N ASN A 97 8.86 5.65 0.34
CA ASN A 97 8.44 4.72 1.38
C ASN A 97 7.05 5.05 1.93
N ARG A 98 6.73 6.33 2.10
CA ARG A 98 5.45 6.79 2.65
C ARG A 98 4.26 6.50 1.74
N PHE A 99 4.44 6.58 0.42
CA PHE A 99 3.37 6.38 -0.55
C PHE A 99 3.48 5.05 -1.30
N GLY A 100 4.27 4.10 -0.77
CA GLY A 100 4.37 2.73 -1.26
C GLY A 100 4.95 2.60 -2.67
N MET A 101 5.80 3.54 -3.09
CA MET A 101 6.47 3.53 -4.40
C MET A 101 7.75 2.66 -4.42
N ASN A 102 7.95 1.86 -3.37
CA ASN A 102 9.09 0.96 -3.14
C ASN A 102 8.82 -0.52 -3.51
N LYS A 103 7.74 -0.81 -4.25
CA LYS A 103 7.30 -2.18 -4.58
C LYS A 103 8.24 -2.90 -5.55
N SER A 104 8.76 -2.19 -6.55
CA SER A 104 9.76 -2.68 -7.49
C SER A 104 10.68 -1.56 -7.99
N ILE A 105 11.77 -1.94 -8.64
CA ILE A 105 12.69 -1.00 -9.28
C ILE A 105 11.95 -0.18 -10.36
N SER A 106 11.05 -0.77 -11.15
CA SER A 106 10.28 -0.04 -12.18
C SER A 106 9.27 0.91 -11.56
N PHE A 107 8.63 0.54 -10.45
CA PHE A 107 7.71 1.42 -9.73
C PHE A 107 8.44 2.63 -9.14
N LEU A 108 9.60 2.39 -8.52
CA LEU A 108 10.48 3.44 -8.00
C LEU A 108 11.02 4.32 -9.14
N THR A 109 11.46 3.71 -10.24
CA THR A 109 11.93 4.43 -11.44
C THR A 109 10.84 5.34 -12.02
N SER A 110 9.60 4.85 -12.09
CA SER A 110 8.47 5.64 -12.58
C SER A 110 8.26 6.90 -11.75
N PHE A 111 8.55 6.85 -10.45
CA PHE A 111 8.51 8.02 -9.59
C PHE A 111 9.72 8.92 -9.72
N VAL A 112 10.90 8.40 -9.46
CA VAL A 112 12.11 9.23 -9.30
C VAL A 112 12.55 9.82 -10.63
N ARG A 113 12.48 9.03 -11.71
CA ARG A 113 12.95 9.45 -13.04
C ARG A 113 11.81 10.01 -13.90
N ASP A 114 10.67 9.33 -13.92
CA ASP A 114 9.60 9.66 -14.87
C ASP A 114 8.54 10.62 -14.27
N GLY A 115 8.60 10.90 -12.96
CA GLY A 115 7.77 11.89 -12.29
C GLY A 115 6.34 11.44 -11.93
N TYR A 116 5.98 10.18 -12.17
CA TYR A 116 4.68 9.62 -11.77
C TYR A 116 4.60 9.43 -10.26
N SER A 117 3.46 9.67 -9.62
CA SER A 117 3.38 9.49 -8.16
C SER A 117 2.05 8.91 -7.74
N THR A 118 2.07 8.15 -6.65
CA THR A 118 0.87 7.72 -5.91
C THR A 118 0.48 8.72 -4.82
N GLU A 119 1.28 9.77 -4.57
CA GLU A 119 1.05 10.76 -3.50
C GLU A 119 -0.34 11.42 -3.60
N PHE A 120 -0.81 11.70 -4.83
CA PHE A 120 -2.11 12.34 -5.06
C PHE A 120 -3.28 11.49 -4.54
N LEU A 121 -3.13 10.16 -4.46
CA LEU A 121 -4.15 9.27 -3.91
C LEU A 121 -4.45 9.56 -2.43
N TYR A 122 -3.52 10.21 -1.73
CA TYR A 122 -3.60 10.52 -0.31
C TYR A 122 -3.78 12.01 -0.02
N THR A 123 -3.52 12.88 -1.01
CA THR A 123 -3.50 14.33 -0.83
C THR A 123 -4.57 15.08 -1.61
N SER A 124 -5.23 14.44 -2.59
CA SER A 124 -6.35 15.04 -3.31
C SER A 124 -7.51 15.35 -2.37
N ASN A 125 -8.16 16.49 -2.58
CA ASN A 125 -9.31 16.95 -1.80
C ASN A 125 -10.64 16.76 -2.54
N THR A 126 -10.60 16.55 -3.85
CA THR A 126 -11.80 16.37 -4.68
C THR A 126 -11.72 15.15 -5.58
N GLN A 127 -12.87 14.60 -5.96
CA GLN A 127 -12.95 13.55 -6.97
C GLN A 127 -12.33 13.99 -8.31
N GLN A 128 -12.48 15.28 -8.66
CA GLN A 128 -11.94 15.80 -9.91
C GLN A 128 -10.41 15.79 -9.92
N GLU A 129 -9.77 16.21 -8.82
CA GLU A 129 -8.30 16.15 -8.67
C GLU A 129 -7.78 14.72 -8.80
N LEU A 130 -8.48 13.72 -8.27
CA LEU A 130 -8.12 12.31 -8.45
C LEU A 130 -8.13 11.93 -9.93
N VAL A 131 -9.22 12.22 -10.64
CA VAL A 131 -9.40 11.85 -12.05
C VAL A 131 -8.40 12.59 -12.94
N ASP A 132 -8.18 13.88 -12.71
CA ASP A 132 -7.22 14.70 -13.45
C ASP A 132 -5.78 14.19 -13.26
N SER A 133 -5.49 13.60 -12.10
CA SER A 133 -4.19 12.96 -11.79
C SER A 133 -4.08 11.52 -12.31
N GLY A 134 -5.10 11.00 -13.01
CA GLY A 134 -5.08 9.69 -13.66
C GLY A 134 -5.80 8.57 -12.92
N PHE A 135 -6.54 8.86 -11.84
CA PHE A 135 -7.36 7.85 -11.16
C PHE A 135 -8.54 7.39 -12.02
N GLN A 136 -8.67 6.08 -12.17
CA GLN A 136 -9.73 5.43 -12.95
C GLN A 136 -10.81 4.89 -12.02
N ILE A 137 -11.96 5.55 -11.99
CA ILE A 137 -13.12 5.11 -11.21
C ILE A 137 -13.65 3.78 -11.77
N VAL A 138 -13.96 2.82 -10.88
CA VAL A 138 -14.61 1.54 -11.22
C VAL A 138 -16.12 1.76 -11.29
N PRO A 139 -16.75 1.84 -12.49
CA PRO A 139 -18.13 2.29 -12.60
C PRO A 139 -19.15 1.32 -11.99
N ALA A 140 -18.83 0.02 -11.98
CA ALA A 140 -19.69 -1.02 -11.43
C ALA A 140 -19.99 -0.85 -9.93
N HIS A 141 -19.13 -0.13 -9.20
CA HIS A 141 -19.27 0.13 -7.78
C HIS A 141 -19.34 1.63 -7.44
N TYR A 142 -19.59 2.48 -8.43
CA TYR A 142 -19.76 3.92 -8.26
C TYR A 142 -21.24 4.27 -8.06
N TYR A 143 -21.67 4.45 -6.82
CA TYR A 143 -23.08 4.72 -6.50
C TYR A 143 -23.24 5.50 -5.18
N PRO A 144 -24.36 6.24 -5.00
CA PRO A 144 -24.65 6.92 -3.75
C PRO A 144 -25.07 5.91 -2.67
N VAL A 145 -24.57 6.12 -1.45
CA VAL A 145 -24.94 5.38 -0.25
C VAL A 145 -25.49 6.36 0.78
N MET A 146 -26.60 5.99 1.43
CA MET A 146 -27.15 6.73 2.54
C MET A 146 -26.59 6.16 3.85
N PHE A 147 -25.67 6.89 4.46
CA PHE A 147 -25.07 6.54 5.75
C PHE A 147 -25.82 7.24 6.89
N GLU A 148 -26.12 6.52 7.95
CA GLU A 148 -27.01 6.96 9.04
C GLU A 148 -26.48 8.20 9.77
N LYS A 149 -25.16 8.29 9.99
CA LYS A 149 -24.53 9.44 10.66
C LYS A 149 -23.95 10.49 9.71
N LEU A 150 -23.69 10.13 8.46
CA LEU A 150 -22.93 10.95 7.51
C LEU A 150 -23.77 11.46 6.33
N GLY A 151 -25.02 11.01 6.21
CA GLY A 151 -25.91 11.37 5.13
C GLY A 151 -25.55 10.69 3.81
N ARG A 152 -25.94 11.31 2.70
CA ARG A 152 -25.70 10.78 1.36
C ARG A 152 -24.26 11.06 0.92
N LEU A 153 -23.51 10.02 0.62
CA LEU A 153 -22.17 10.10 0.06
C LEU A 153 -22.05 9.20 -1.17
N TRP A 154 -21.22 9.58 -2.12
CA TRP A 154 -20.84 8.72 -3.25
C TRP A 154 -19.74 7.77 -2.81
N LEU A 155 -19.95 6.48 -3.03
CA LEU A 155 -18.91 5.46 -2.96
C LEU A 155 -18.10 5.52 -4.26
N VAL A 156 -16.81 5.83 -4.16
CA VAL A 156 -15.94 6.08 -5.32
C VAL A 156 -14.72 5.16 -5.28
N PRO A 157 -14.87 3.88 -5.67
CA PRO A 157 -13.75 2.98 -5.85
C PRO A 157 -13.05 3.27 -7.17
N GLY A 158 -11.75 3.09 -7.20
CA GLY A 158 -10.98 3.25 -8.42
C GLY A 158 -9.55 2.77 -8.29
N THR A 159 -8.84 2.83 -9.41
CA THR A 159 -7.47 2.38 -9.50
C THR A 159 -6.56 3.41 -10.13
N TYR A 160 -5.28 3.33 -9.81
CA TYR A 160 -4.22 4.04 -10.51
C TYR A 160 -3.15 3.05 -10.91
N ARG A 161 -2.84 2.98 -12.20
CA ARG A 161 -1.79 2.10 -12.71
C ARG A 161 -0.51 2.90 -12.88
N MET A 162 0.56 2.45 -12.23
CA MET A 162 1.90 2.98 -12.42
C MET A 162 2.88 1.82 -12.55
N ALA A 163 3.73 1.86 -13.57
CA ALA A 163 4.49 0.71 -14.04
C ALA A 163 3.58 -0.54 -14.23
N GLU A 164 3.99 -1.68 -13.70
CA GLU A 164 3.22 -2.93 -13.70
C GLU A 164 2.17 -3.04 -12.58
N TYR A 165 2.13 -2.09 -11.64
CA TYR A 165 1.27 -2.15 -10.46
C TYR A 165 -0.02 -1.35 -10.63
N THR A 166 -1.10 -1.90 -10.11
CA THR A 166 -2.42 -1.27 -10.00
C THR A 166 -2.71 -1.02 -8.53
N VAL A 167 -2.70 0.25 -8.13
CA VAL A 167 -3.08 0.67 -6.78
C VAL A 167 -4.58 0.88 -6.74
N PHE A 168 -5.24 0.33 -5.73
CA PHE A 168 -6.68 0.41 -5.51
C PHE A 168 -6.97 1.26 -4.28
N MET A 169 -7.89 2.22 -4.44
CA MET A 169 -8.36 3.09 -3.38
C MET A 169 -9.88 3.15 -3.41
N LEU A 170 -10.47 3.39 -2.25
CA LEU A 170 -11.90 3.68 -2.12
C LEU A 170 -12.07 5.02 -1.42
N TYR A 171 -12.92 5.89 -1.97
CA TYR A 171 -13.23 7.18 -1.38
C TYR A 171 -14.72 7.32 -1.08
N LEU A 172 -15.05 8.15 -0.10
CA LEU A 172 -16.39 8.74 0.03
C LEU A 172 -16.33 10.20 -0.39
N VAL A 173 -17.26 10.57 -1.27
CA VAL A 173 -17.31 11.90 -1.86
C VAL A 173 -18.67 12.53 -1.59
N ASN A 174 -18.71 13.77 -1.12
CA ASN A 174 -19.96 14.49 -0.88
C ASN A 174 -20.57 15.04 -2.18
N GLU A 175 -21.76 15.64 -2.09
CA GLU A 175 -22.47 16.17 -3.27
C GLU A 175 -21.72 17.31 -4.00
N GLN A 176 -20.82 18.01 -3.31
CA GLN A 176 -19.99 19.07 -3.89
C GLN A 176 -18.70 18.52 -4.54
N GLY A 177 -18.47 17.21 -4.50
CA GLY A 177 -17.30 16.57 -5.09
C GLY A 177 -16.07 16.53 -4.18
N TYR A 178 -16.18 16.94 -2.90
CA TYR A 178 -15.10 16.84 -1.94
C TYR A 178 -14.98 15.43 -1.36
N ILE A 179 -13.75 14.96 -1.24
CA ILE A 179 -13.41 13.72 -0.55
C ILE A 179 -13.58 13.97 0.95
N VAL A 180 -14.45 13.19 1.59
CA VAL A 180 -14.67 13.25 3.04
C VAL A 180 -14.06 12.06 3.76
N TRP A 181 -13.75 10.98 3.03
CA TRP A 181 -13.06 9.82 3.56
C TRP A 181 -12.25 9.11 2.47
N SER A 182 -11.12 8.52 2.85
CA SER A 182 -10.29 7.65 2.01
C SER A 182 -10.00 6.35 2.75
N PHE A 183 -10.16 5.23 2.07
CA PHE A 183 -9.85 3.89 2.57
C PHE A 183 -8.72 3.28 1.76
N GLN A 184 -7.95 2.39 2.40
CA GLN A 184 -6.80 1.71 1.80
C GLN A 184 -6.95 0.18 1.89
N PRO A 185 -7.89 -0.43 1.16
CA PRO A 185 -8.23 -1.85 1.33
C PRO A 185 -7.09 -2.82 0.96
N MET A 186 -6.08 -2.33 0.23
CA MET A 186 -4.89 -3.10 -0.10
C MET A 186 -3.96 -3.32 1.09
N GLY A 187 -3.98 -2.46 2.11
CA GLY A 187 -2.99 -2.51 3.19
C GLY A 187 -1.55 -2.66 2.65
N ASP A 188 -0.88 -3.73 3.09
CA ASP A 188 0.51 -4.05 2.71
C ASP A 188 0.64 -4.81 1.36
N TYR A 189 -0.45 -5.15 0.68
CA TYR A 189 -0.37 -5.80 -0.63
C TYR A 189 0.18 -4.86 -1.70
N GLU A 190 0.84 -5.43 -2.71
CA GLU A 190 1.54 -4.64 -3.72
C GLU A 190 0.63 -4.25 -4.89
N ASN A 191 -0.27 -5.13 -5.32
CA ASN A 191 -1.05 -4.93 -6.54
C ASN A 191 -2.49 -5.44 -6.39
N LEU A 192 -3.45 -4.71 -6.97
CA LEU A 192 -4.80 -5.23 -7.17
C LEU A 192 -4.78 -6.22 -8.35
N TYR A 193 -5.14 -7.47 -8.06
CA TYR A 193 -5.36 -8.49 -9.09
C TYR A 193 -6.80 -8.45 -9.62
N GLY A 194 -7.78 -8.25 -8.73
CA GLY A 194 -9.17 -8.04 -9.13
C GLY A 194 -10.08 -7.63 -7.99
N LEU A 195 -10.91 -6.61 -8.20
CA LEU A 195 -11.98 -6.25 -7.26
C LEU A 195 -13.14 -7.25 -7.42
N ARG A 196 -13.49 -7.96 -6.34
CA ARG A 196 -14.58 -8.95 -6.36
C ARG A 196 -15.91 -8.35 -5.91
N GLY A 197 -15.87 -7.36 -5.02
CA GLY A 197 -17.06 -6.60 -4.67
C GLY A 197 -16.85 -5.61 -3.54
N ILE A 198 -17.85 -4.73 -3.38
CA ILE A 198 -17.98 -3.85 -2.22
C ILE A 198 -19.42 -3.96 -1.73
N ASN A 199 -19.60 -4.12 -0.42
CA ASN A 199 -20.90 -4.19 0.22
C ASN A 199 -21.03 -3.08 1.27
N CYS A 200 -22.19 -2.43 1.33
CA CYS A 200 -22.49 -1.42 2.34
C CYS A 200 -23.73 -1.84 3.13
N ARG A 201 -23.53 -2.39 4.34
CA ARG A 201 -24.58 -2.92 5.20
C ARG A 201 -24.10 -2.91 6.65
N ASP A 202 -25.05 -2.89 7.58
CA ASP A 202 -24.80 -3.13 9.00
C ASP A 202 -24.24 -4.55 9.23
N ILE A 203 -22.98 -4.61 9.62
CA ILE A 203 -22.23 -5.83 9.92
C ILE A 203 -22.23 -6.12 11.42
N ASP A 204 -22.06 -5.10 12.27
CA ASP A 204 -21.88 -5.28 13.72
C ASP A 204 -23.16 -5.18 14.56
N GLY A 205 -24.30 -4.83 13.95
CA GLY A 205 -25.59 -4.74 14.64
C GLY A 205 -25.85 -3.41 15.32
N ASP A 206 -25.03 -2.39 15.09
CA ASP A 206 -25.22 -1.05 15.67
C ASP A 206 -26.25 -0.19 14.92
N GLY A 207 -26.80 -0.70 13.81
CA GLY A 207 -27.78 -0.02 12.97
C GLY A 207 -27.17 0.96 11.98
N LEU A 208 -25.84 1.04 11.88
CA LEU A 208 -25.10 1.90 10.95
C LEU A 208 -24.59 1.06 9.78
N LYS A 209 -24.53 1.64 8.57
CA LYS A 209 -23.94 0.92 7.42
C LYS A 209 -22.42 0.93 7.49
N ASP A 210 -21.85 -0.25 7.54
CA ASP A 210 -20.42 -0.50 7.39
C ASP A 210 -20.06 -0.73 5.93
N ILE A 211 -18.75 -0.81 5.65
CA ILE A 211 -18.24 -1.10 4.30
C ILE A 211 -17.38 -2.35 4.35
N VAL A 212 -17.71 -3.32 3.52
CA VAL A 212 -16.89 -4.52 3.28
C VAL A 212 -16.34 -4.47 1.87
N VAL A 213 -15.03 -4.59 1.71
CA VAL A 213 -14.34 -4.70 0.42
C VAL A 213 -13.78 -6.10 0.30
N LEU A 214 -14.06 -6.79 -0.80
CA LEU A 214 -13.48 -8.11 -1.12
C LEU A 214 -12.73 -8.01 -2.45
N ALA A 215 -11.47 -8.42 -2.46
CA ALA A 215 -10.64 -8.37 -3.64
C ALA A 215 -9.56 -9.45 -3.62
N SER A 216 -9.01 -9.73 -4.79
CA SER A 216 -7.78 -10.49 -4.92
C SER A 216 -6.62 -9.52 -5.09
N TYR A 217 -5.57 -9.72 -4.32
CA TYR A 217 -4.36 -8.91 -4.33
C TYR A 217 -3.16 -9.78 -4.65
N SER A 218 -2.04 -9.15 -5.01
CA SER A 218 -0.77 -9.86 -5.16
C SER A 218 0.37 -9.15 -4.45
N TYR A 219 1.37 -9.94 -4.03
CA TYR A 219 2.58 -9.49 -3.35
C TYR A 219 3.75 -10.43 -3.68
N GLU A 220 4.97 -9.97 -3.41
CA GLU A 220 6.17 -10.81 -3.54
C GLU A 220 6.36 -11.68 -2.28
N GLY A 221 6.39 -12.99 -2.48
CA GLY A 221 6.66 -13.99 -1.44
C GLY A 221 8.13 -14.01 -1.00
N LYS A 222 8.46 -14.96 -0.12
CA LYS A 222 9.79 -15.04 0.50
C LYS A 222 10.89 -15.41 -0.50
N ASP A 223 10.55 -16.20 -1.51
CA ASP A 223 11.47 -16.69 -2.53
C ASP A 223 11.44 -15.82 -3.80
N GLY A 224 10.76 -14.66 -3.76
CA GLY A 224 10.62 -13.74 -4.90
C GLY A 224 9.49 -14.11 -5.86
N GLU A 225 8.68 -15.12 -5.54
CA GLU A 225 7.51 -15.53 -6.30
C GLU A 225 6.35 -14.54 -6.14
N ILE A 226 5.53 -14.37 -7.18
CA ILE A 226 4.30 -13.59 -7.07
C ILE A 226 3.23 -14.48 -6.46
N VAL A 227 2.76 -14.12 -5.28
CA VAL A 227 1.62 -14.76 -4.62
C VAL A 227 0.37 -13.92 -4.89
N VAL A 228 -0.72 -14.59 -5.27
CA VAL A 228 -2.04 -13.99 -5.42
C VAL A 228 -2.96 -14.64 -4.40
N GLU A 229 -3.64 -13.82 -3.60
CA GLU A 229 -4.63 -14.32 -2.63
C GLU A 229 -5.83 -13.39 -2.52
N THR A 230 -6.94 -13.96 -2.10
CA THR A 230 -8.19 -13.23 -1.85
C THR A 230 -8.30 -12.82 -0.40
N ASP A 231 -8.51 -11.53 -0.17
CA ASP A 231 -8.63 -10.95 1.16
C ASP A 231 -9.72 -9.86 1.17
N TYR A 232 -10.08 -9.42 2.37
CA TYR A 232 -11.11 -8.42 2.58
C TYR A 232 -10.70 -7.35 3.60
N SER A 233 -11.40 -6.22 3.58
CA SER A 233 -11.34 -5.20 4.63
C SER A 233 -12.75 -4.87 5.10
N VAL A 234 -12.90 -4.61 6.40
CA VAL A 234 -14.16 -4.16 7.01
C VAL A 234 -13.92 -2.81 7.67
N TYR A 235 -14.78 -1.85 7.34
CA TYR A 235 -14.76 -0.51 7.90
C TYR A 235 -16.08 -0.25 8.60
N TYR A 236 -16.07 -0.23 9.93
CA TYR A 236 -17.27 0.04 10.71
C TYR A 236 -17.57 1.53 10.76
N GLN A 237 -18.82 1.91 10.54
CA GLN A 237 -19.23 3.30 10.69
C GLN A 237 -19.26 3.68 12.17
N ARG A 238 -18.75 4.88 12.47
CA ARG A 238 -18.86 5.54 13.78
C ARG A 238 -19.32 6.99 13.59
N THR A 239 -19.63 7.69 14.68
CA THR A 239 -20.20 9.05 14.67
C THR A 239 -19.44 10.05 13.79
N SER A 240 -18.11 9.94 13.73
CA SER A 240 -17.24 10.89 13.02
C SER A 240 -16.47 10.29 11.85
N GLY A 241 -16.84 9.09 11.38
CA GLY A 241 -16.09 8.44 10.31
C GLY A 241 -16.19 6.93 10.32
N PHE A 242 -15.09 6.28 9.95
CA PHE A 242 -14.99 4.83 9.88
C PHE A 242 -13.76 4.32 10.63
N TYR A 243 -13.85 3.08 11.11
CA TYR A 243 -12.75 2.37 11.75
C TYR A 243 -12.51 1.05 11.04
N GLU A 244 -11.26 0.77 10.67
CA GLU A 244 -10.88 -0.51 10.06
C GLU A 244 -10.74 -1.60 11.12
N ASP A 245 -11.37 -2.75 10.89
CA ASP A 245 -11.21 -3.93 11.73
C ASP A 245 -10.14 -4.86 11.15
N THR A 246 -8.98 -4.85 11.80
CA THR A 246 -7.88 -5.77 11.48
C THR A 246 -7.97 -7.09 12.25
N ASP A 247 -8.70 -7.12 13.36
CA ASP A 247 -8.68 -8.23 14.32
C ASP A 247 -9.68 -9.33 13.95
N ILE A 248 -10.79 -8.96 13.28
CA ILE A 248 -11.79 -9.92 12.81
C ILE A 248 -11.21 -11.00 11.91
N LYS A 249 -10.12 -10.70 11.20
CA LYS A 249 -9.39 -11.65 10.34
C LYS A 249 -8.79 -12.82 11.11
N HIS A 250 -8.59 -12.73 12.43
CA HIS A 250 -8.16 -13.87 13.24
C HIS A 250 -9.29 -14.91 13.40
N THR A 251 -10.55 -14.50 13.25
CA THR A 251 -11.71 -15.36 13.47
C THR A 251 -12.41 -15.72 12.16
N VAL A 252 -12.65 -14.73 11.30
CA VAL A 252 -13.34 -14.92 10.01
C VAL A 252 -12.29 -14.98 8.90
N GLN A 253 -11.94 -16.20 8.52
CA GLN A 253 -11.01 -16.43 7.41
C GLN A 253 -11.71 -16.21 6.05
N CYS A 254 -10.92 -15.78 5.06
CA CYS A 254 -11.30 -15.67 3.67
C CYS A 254 -10.45 -16.61 2.82
N ASN A 255 -11.00 -17.09 1.71
CA ASN A 255 -10.33 -17.95 0.75
C ASN A 255 -10.69 -17.57 -0.70
N ASP A 256 -9.97 -18.14 -1.67
CA ASP A 256 -10.12 -17.77 -3.08
C ASP A 256 -11.46 -18.13 -3.72
N SER A 257 -12.25 -19.00 -3.11
CA SER A 257 -13.59 -19.36 -3.61
C SER A 257 -14.70 -18.51 -3.00
N ASP A 258 -14.41 -17.69 -1.99
CA ASP A 258 -15.43 -16.93 -1.28
C ASP A 258 -16.11 -15.90 -2.17
N THR A 259 -17.43 -15.87 -2.04
CA THR A 259 -18.28 -14.82 -2.60
C THR A 259 -18.50 -13.71 -1.58
N MET A 260 -18.84 -12.51 -2.07
CA MET A 260 -19.20 -11.38 -1.19
C MET A 260 -20.37 -11.72 -0.26
N TYR A 261 -21.35 -12.48 -0.74
CA TYR A 261 -22.52 -12.86 0.05
C TYR A 261 -22.13 -13.75 1.24
N GLU A 262 -21.39 -14.83 0.97
CA GLU A 262 -20.97 -15.77 2.02
C GLU A 262 -20.06 -15.10 3.04
N LEU A 263 -19.15 -14.22 2.59
CA LEU A 263 -18.30 -13.45 3.48
C LEU A 263 -19.13 -12.56 4.41
N VAL A 264 -20.07 -11.77 3.87
CA VAL A 264 -20.93 -10.88 4.66
C VAL A 264 -21.74 -11.66 5.70
N GLU A 265 -22.29 -12.82 5.34
CA GLU A 265 -23.02 -13.65 6.30
C GLU A 265 -22.13 -14.17 7.43
N ARG A 266 -20.88 -14.56 7.14
CA ARG A 266 -19.91 -14.95 8.19
C ARG A 266 -19.49 -13.78 9.07
N LEU A 267 -19.29 -12.60 8.50
CA LEU A 267 -18.96 -11.38 9.25
C LEU A 267 -20.11 -10.98 10.19
N ARG A 268 -21.35 -11.08 9.74
CA ARG A 268 -22.52 -10.83 10.58
C ARG A 268 -22.69 -11.91 11.65
N ALA A 269 -22.46 -13.17 11.31
CA ALA A 269 -22.50 -14.26 12.29
C ALA A 269 -21.46 -14.08 13.42
N TYR A 270 -20.28 -13.51 13.11
CA TYR A 270 -19.28 -13.15 14.12
C TYR A 270 -19.85 -12.17 15.17
N TRP A 271 -20.67 -11.21 14.73
CA TRP A 271 -21.38 -10.27 15.61
C TRP A 271 -22.70 -10.81 16.19
N GLY A 272 -22.97 -12.11 16.05
CA GLY A 272 -24.13 -12.76 16.67
C GLY A 272 -25.44 -12.59 15.91
N TRP A 273 -25.41 -12.08 14.67
CA TRP A 273 -26.58 -12.14 13.80
C TRP A 273 -26.95 -13.60 13.51
N ARG A 274 -28.24 -13.91 13.59
CA ARG A 274 -28.75 -15.23 13.18
C ARG A 274 -28.95 -15.22 11.67
N SER A 275 -28.45 -16.24 11.00
CA SER A 275 -28.82 -16.50 9.60
C SER A 275 -30.33 -16.68 9.52
N GLU A 276 -30.98 -15.94 8.62
CA GLU A 276 -32.37 -16.20 8.26
C GLU A 276 -32.39 -17.59 7.58
N GLN A 277 -32.88 -18.60 8.29
CA GLN A 277 -33.18 -19.92 7.72
C GLN A 277 -34.47 -19.86 6.90
#